data_AF-A0A2G6APB8-F1
#
_entry.id   AF-A0A2G6APB8-F1
#
_cell.length_a   1.000
_cell.length_b   1.000
_cell.length_c   1.000
_cell.angle_alpha   90.00
_cell.angle_beta   90.00
_cell.angle_gamma   90.00
#
_symmetry.space_group_name_H-M   'P 1'
#
loop_
_entity.id
_entity.type
_entity.pdbx_description
1 polymer ?
#
loop_
_entity_poly.entity_id
_entity_poly.type
_entity_poly.pdbx_seq_one_letter_code
_entity_poly.pdbx_strand_id
1 'polypeptide(L)'
;MNPVTYSYEIQNVVKSSHQLDTCMSNTELINYISKLAKIDVMDMYIDQYQDKITSLVIYEAIAQAFKFHLEQVPVLTTEKIGTFEIPPLTDLKTCSSLSSQVILDLYLAHHNHHVTGDEIRTMINHYFGMNLVGIDGLGKTRISLYSKGQWLVKDDKDLFVIHTGTKDVDVKIYCTDYFTARTGSKNLPTELLQSLASMGYSYNSQVDAYYYSNPSGLTVSNAFKGKTIDAIIENTHVLYKSI
;
A
#
# COMPACT_ATOMS: atom_id res chain seq x y z
N MET A 1 -18.46 4.51 7.32
CA MET A 1 -17.79 4.53 6.02
C MET A 1 -18.36 5.64 5.15
N ASN A 2 -17.52 6.56 4.68
CA ASN A 2 -17.88 7.34 3.49
C ASN A 2 -17.98 6.35 2.32
N PRO A 3 -18.98 6.46 1.45
CA PRO A 3 -19.09 5.59 0.28
C PRO A 3 -17.79 5.71 -0.53
N VAL A 4 -17.21 4.55 -0.90
CA VAL A 4 -16.07 4.53 -1.82
C VAL A 4 -16.53 5.24 -3.08
N THR A 5 -15.98 6.42 -3.32
CA THR A 5 -16.31 7.22 -4.49
C THR A 5 -15.10 7.15 -5.41
N TYR A 6 -15.30 6.64 -6.61
CA TYR A 6 -14.31 6.71 -7.69
C TYR A 6 -14.62 7.94 -8.54
N SER A 7 -13.59 8.57 -9.10
CA SER A 7 -13.79 9.67 -10.06
C SER A 7 -14.60 9.20 -11.28
N TYR A 8 -15.21 10.16 -11.99
CA TYR A 8 -15.97 9.86 -13.20
C TYR A 8 -15.07 9.26 -14.28
N GLU A 9 -13.81 9.70 -14.33
CA GLU A 9 -12.77 9.23 -15.22
C GLU A 9 -12.47 7.74 -14.99
N ILE A 10 -12.23 7.30 -13.74
CA ILE A 10 -12.03 5.88 -13.44
C ILE A 10 -13.26 5.05 -13.78
N GLN A 11 -14.45 5.56 -13.45
CA GLN A 11 -15.70 4.89 -13.78
C GLN A 11 -15.82 4.64 -15.29
N ASN A 12 -15.51 5.65 -16.11
CA ASN A 12 -15.53 5.51 -17.56
C ASN A 12 -14.49 4.54 -18.08
N VAL A 13 -13.26 4.60 -17.56
CA VAL A 13 -12.18 3.68 -17.95
C VAL A 13 -12.58 2.24 -17.71
N VAL A 14 -13.02 1.91 -16.49
CA VAL A 14 -13.42 0.54 -16.16
C VAL A 14 -14.60 0.11 -17.02
N LYS A 15 -15.58 1.00 -17.22
CA LYS A 15 -16.75 0.73 -18.06
C LYS A 15 -16.35 0.39 -19.50
N SER A 16 -15.43 1.17 -20.09
CA SER A 16 -14.93 0.94 -21.44
C SER A 16 -14.06 -0.31 -21.54
N SER A 17 -13.09 -0.47 -20.64
CA SER A 17 -12.14 -1.61 -20.65
C SER A 17 -12.85 -2.95 -20.46
N HIS A 18 -13.89 -3.01 -19.62
CA HIS A 18 -14.64 -4.24 -19.37
C HIS A 18 -15.93 -4.35 -20.19
N GLN A 19 -16.16 -3.42 -21.14
CA GLN A 19 -17.33 -3.40 -22.02
C GLN A 19 -18.66 -3.50 -21.26
N LEU A 20 -18.76 -2.80 -20.13
CA LEU A 20 -19.94 -2.82 -19.27
C LEU A 20 -21.10 -2.04 -19.91
N ASP A 21 -22.33 -2.46 -19.63
CA ASP A 21 -23.54 -1.85 -20.17
C ASP A 21 -23.61 -0.34 -19.89
N THR A 22 -23.87 0.43 -20.95
CA THR A 22 -24.13 1.86 -20.89
C THR A 22 -25.24 2.24 -19.90
N CYS A 23 -26.23 1.37 -19.68
CA CYS A 23 -27.38 1.57 -18.79
C CYS A 23 -27.09 1.26 -17.31
N MET A 24 -25.91 0.71 -16.97
CA MET A 24 -25.54 0.44 -15.59
C MET A 24 -25.55 1.72 -14.76
N SER A 25 -26.21 1.69 -13.60
CA SER A 25 -26.25 2.84 -12.69
C SER A 25 -24.89 3.10 -12.04
N ASN A 26 -24.65 4.34 -11.61
CA ASN A 26 -23.41 4.70 -10.92
C ASN A 26 -23.16 3.83 -9.67
N THR A 27 -24.20 3.50 -8.92
CA THR A 27 -24.09 2.65 -7.73
C THR A 27 -23.66 1.22 -8.07
N GLU A 28 -24.21 0.65 -9.13
CA GLU A 28 -23.82 -0.68 -9.63
C GLU A 28 -22.37 -0.68 -10.12
N LEU A 29 -21.97 0.38 -10.85
CA LEU A 29 -20.61 0.54 -11.33
C LEU A 29 -19.60 0.69 -10.19
N ILE A 30 -19.88 1.52 -9.19
CA ILE A 30 -19.03 1.67 -8.00
C ILE A 30 -18.88 0.32 -7.27
N ASN A 31 -19.98 -0.41 -7.10
CA ASN A 31 -19.97 -1.74 -6.48
C ASN A 31 -19.14 -2.73 -7.32
N TYR A 32 -19.25 -2.67 -8.66
CA TYR A 32 -18.44 -3.46 -9.56
C TYR A 32 -16.95 -3.17 -9.41
N ILE A 33 -16.55 -1.89 -9.51
CA ILE A 33 -15.15 -1.46 -9.37
C ILE A 33 -14.58 -1.87 -8.01
N SER A 34 -15.37 -1.77 -6.93
CA SER A 34 -14.93 -2.15 -5.58
C SER A 34 -14.55 -3.63 -5.41
N LYS A 35 -14.95 -4.49 -6.36
CA LYS A 35 -14.62 -5.92 -6.36
C LYS A 35 -13.41 -6.27 -7.22
N LEU A 36 -12.95 -5.34 -8.06
CA LEU A 36 -11.73 -5.52 -8.85
C LEU A 36 -10.50 -5.45 -7.94
N ALA A 37 -9.39 -6.02 -8.41
CA ALA A 37 -8.10 -5.81 -7.77
C ALA A 37 -7.76 -4.31 -7.89
N LYS A 38 -7.24 -3.71 -6.81
CA LYS A 38 -6.88 -2.27 -6.85
C LYS A 38 -5.77 -2.02 -7.87
N ILE A 39 -4.86 -2.98 -8.02
CA ILE A 39 -3.82 -2.91 -9.06
C ILE A 39 -4.43 -2.86 -10.46
N ASP A 40 -5.49 -3.62 -10.75
CA ASP A 40 -6.14 -3.60 -12.07
C ASP A 40 -6.81 -2.25 -12.33
N VAL A 41 -7.46 -1.67 -11.31
CA VAL A 41 -8.08 -0.34 -11.40
C VAL A 41 -7.03 0.73 -11.67
N MET A 42 -5.90 0.68 -10.95
CA MET A 42 -4.78 1.60 -11.14
C MET A 42 -4.16 1.45 -12.54
N ASP A 43 -3.84 0.21 -12.94
CA ASP A 43 -3.15 -0.08 -14.20
C ASP A 43 -4.03 0.34 -15.38
N MET A 44 -5.33 0.01 -15.38
CA MET A 44 -6.28 0.49 -16.41
C MET A 44 -6.34 2.02 -16.49
N TYR A 45 -6.36 2.70 -15.33
CA TYR A 45 -6.41 4.16 -15.31
C TYR A 45 -5.12 4.80 -15.81
N ILE A 46 -3.97 4.19 -15.58
CA ILE A 46 -2.68 4.66 -16.10
C ILE A 46 -2.58 4.41 -17.60
N ASP A 47 -2.88 3.19 -18.05
CA ASP A 47 -2.67 2.74 -19.42
C ASP A 47 -3.52 3.51 -20.45
N GLN A 48 -4.64 4.12 -20.03
CA GLN A 48 -5.43 4.99 -20.92
C GLN A 48 -4.67 6.24 -21.37
N TYR A 49 -3.72 6.75 -20.58
CA TYR A 49 -3.04 8.01 -20.84
C TYR A 49 -1.90 7.86 -21.85
N GLN A 50 -1.44 6.64 -22.12
CA GLN A 50 -0.41 6.35 -23.12
C GLN A 50 0.81 7.26 -22.93
N ASP A 51 1.18 8.05 -23.95
CA ASP A 51 2.30 9.00 -23.98
C ASP A 51 2.04 10.31 -23.23
N LYS A 52 0.86 10.50 -22.63
CA LYS A 52 0.45 11.72 -21.91
C LYS A 52 0.42 11.55 -20.40
N ILE A 53 1.01 10.47 -19.89
CA ILE A 53 1.08 10.24 -18.46
C ILE A 53 1.94 11.32 -17.77
N THR A 54 1.50 11.75 -16.59
CA THR A 54 2.21 12.73 -15.76
C THR A 54 2.27 12.23 -14.32
N SER A 55 3.13 12.82 -13.49
CA SER A 55 3.16 12.55 -12.05
C SER A 55 1.81 12.75 -11.37
N LEU A 56 1.03 13.76 -11.79
CA LEU A 56 -0.32 14.01 -11.28
C LEU A 56 -1.29 12.87 -11.59
N VAL A 57 -1.24 12.32 -12.81
CA VAL A 57 -2.04 11.15 -13.20
C VAL A 57 -1.70 9.94 -12.32
N ILE A 58 -0.43 9.71 -12.03
CA ILE A 58 0.02 8.62 -11.14
C ILE A 58 -0.51 8.83 -9.72
N TYR A 59 -0.42 10.05 -9.18
CA TYR A 59 -0.97 10.37 -7.86
C TYR A 59 -2.47 10.12 -7.80
N GLU A 60 -3.21 10.56 -8.81
CA GLU A 60 -4.66 10.34 -8.86
C GLU A 60 -4.99 8.84 -8.95
N ALA A 61 -4.29 8.08 -9.79
CA ALA A 61 -4.49 6.64 -9.92
C ALA A 61 -4.37 5.92 -8.56
N ILE A 62 -3.31 6.24 -7.81
CA ILE A 62 -3.04 5.65 -6.50
C ILE A 62 -4.05 6.10 -5.45
N ALA A 63 -4.33 7.40 -5.38
CA ALA A 63 -5.30 7.95 -4.44
C ALA A 63 -6.70 7.35 -4.66
N GLN A 64 -7.07 7.09 -5.91
CA GLN A 64 -8.36 6.51 -6.24
C GLN A 64 -8.41 5.00 -6.01
N ALA A 65 -7.38 4.24 -6.38
CA ALA A 65 -7.36 2.79 -6.24
C ALA A 65 -7.06 2.35 -4.80
N PHE A 66 -6.07 2.97 -4.16
CA PHE A 66 -5.54 2.55 -2.85
C PHE A 66 -5.96 3.44 -1.69
N LYS A 67 -6.52 4.63 -1.95
CA LYS A 67 -7.01 5.57 -0.91
C LYS A 67 -5.90 6.10 0.02
N PHE A 68 -4.69 6.21 -0.49
CA PHE A 68 -3.55 6.84 0.18
C PHE A 68 -2.82 7.79 -0.78
N HIS A 69 -1.98 8.65 -0.23
CA HIS A 69 -1.31 9.74 -0.94
C HIS A 69 0.18 9.42 -1.13
N LEU A 70 0.59 9.09 -2.36
CA LEU A 70 2.00 8.78 -2.67
C LEU A 70 2.90 10.00 -2.45
N GLU A 71 2.37 11.21 -2.64
CA GLU A 71 3.08 12.47 -2.39
C GLU A 71 3.56 12.63 -0.94
N GLN A 72 2.91 11.93 -0.01
CA GLN A 72 3.26 11.91 1.42
C GLN A 72 4.25 10.79 1.78
N VAL A 73 4.56 9.89 0.85
CA VAL A 73 5.44 8.75 1.09
C VAL A 73 6.89 9.21 0.88
N PRO A 74 7.78 8.97 1.86
CA PRO A 74 9.18 9.34 1.73
C PRO A 74 9.87 8.47 0.65
N VAL A 75 10.72 9.11 -0.14
CA VAL A 75 11.64 8.43 -1.06
C VAL A 75 12.68 7.67 -0.21
N LEU A 76 12.80 6.36 -0.40
CA LEU A 76 13.71 5.50 0.37
C LEU A 76 15.10 5.38 -0.26
N THR A 77 15.18 5.50 -1.57
CA THR A 77 16.44 5.44 -2.30
C THR A 77 16.39 6.38 -3.50
N THR A 78 17.54 6.94 -3.85
CA THR A 78 17.77 7.66 -5.10
C THR A 78 18.81 6.95 -5.96
N GLU A 79 19.20 5.73 -5.56
CA GLU A 79 20.05 4.86 -6.35
C GLU A 79 19.39 4.62 -7.71
N LYS A 80 20.18 4.59 -8.79
CA LYS A 80 19.74 4.51 -10.20
C LYS A 80 19.13 5.78 -10.80
N ILE A 81 18.77 6.82 -10.03
CA ILE A 81 18.42 8.13 -10.65
C ILE A 81 19.59 8.66 -11.49
N GLY A 82 20.82 8.45 -11.05
CA GLY A 82 22.03 8.83 -11.79
C GLY A 82 22.21 8.12 -13.15
N THR A 83 21.39 7.10 -13.45
CA THR A 83 21.35 6.45 -14.78
C THR A 83 20.30 7.05 -15.72
N PHE A 84 19.41 7.89 -15.21
CA PHE A 84 18.48 8.64 -16.05
C PHE A 84 19.19 9.85 -16.66
N GLU A 85 18.85 10.22 -17.89
CA GLU A 85 19.29 11.51 -18.44
C GLU A 85 18.62 12.62 -17.63
N ILE A 86 19.40 13.22 -16.75
CA ILE A 86 18.93 14.27 -15.87
C ILE A 86 18.86 15.56 -16.69
N PRO A 87 17.70 16.24 -16.78
CA PRO A 87 17.63 17.54 -17.42
C PRO A 87 18.67 18.49 -16.81
N PRO A 88 19.35 19.35 -17.59
CA PRO A 88 20.43 20.22 -17.12
C PRO A 88 20.08 21.12 -15.93
N LEU A 89 18.79 21.29 -15.65
CA LEU A 89 18.26 22.11 -14.56
C LEU A 89 18.14 21.40 -13.20
N THR A 90 18.28 20.06 -13.14
CA THR A 90 18.05 19.31 -11.91
C THR A 90 19.38 19.05 -11.20
N ASP A 91 19.77 19.95 -10.28
CA ASP A 91 20.97 19.74 -9.45
C ASP A 91 20.73 18.67 -8.37
N LEU A 92 21.04 17.43 -8.72
CA LEU A 92 20.96 16.28 -7.81
C LEU A 92 22.02 16.30 -6.70
N LYS A 93 23.07 17.14 -6.81
CA LYS A 93 24.16 17.16 -5.81
C LYS A 93 23.84 18.02 -4.58
N THR A 94 22.80 18.85 -4.64
CA THR A 94 22.37 19.71 -3.52
C THR A 94 20.99 19.36 -2.97
N CYS A 95 20.21 18.50 -3.63
CA CYS A 95 18.91 18.04 -3.14
C CYS A 95 19.05 16.94 -2.07
N SER A 96 19.18 17.33 -0.80
CA SER A 96 19.15 16.41 0.35
C SER A 96 17.81 15.68 0.55
N SER A 97 16.80 15.99 -0.26
CA SER A 97 15.55 15.23 -0.39
C SER A 97 14.86 15.62 -1.70
N LEU A 98 14.94 14.79 -2.74
CA LEU A 98 14.11 14.97 -3.92
C LEU A 98 12.64 14.75 -3.53
N SER A 99 11.75 15.59 -4.04
CA SER A 99 10.32 15.32 -3.88
C SER A 99 9.95 14.07 -4.68
N SER A 100 8.92 13.37 -4.22
CA SER A 100 8.35 12.22 -4.94
C SER A 100 7.99 12.60 -6.39
N GLN A 101 7.55 13.83 -6.62
CA GLN A 101 7.20 14.34 -7.95
C GLN A 101 8.41 14.37 -8.89
N VAL A 102 9.56 14.85 -8.41
CA VAL A 102 10.78 14.89 -9.24
C VAL A 102 11.23 13.49 -9.63
N ILE A 103 11.09 12.51 -8.74
CA ILE A 103 11.39 11.10 -9.05
C ILE A 103 10.49 10.58 -10.18
N LEU A 104 9.19 10.85 -10.08
CA LEU A 104 8.20 10.45 -11.09
C LEU A 104 8.50 11.12 -12.43
N ASP A 105 8.71 12.44 -12.45
CA ASP A 105 8.95 13.19 -13.69
C ASP A 105 10.25 12.75 -14.37
N LEU A 106 11.32 12.47 -13.61
CA LEU A 106 12.57 11.92 -14.15
C LEU A 106 12.38 10.52 -14.73
N TYR A 107 11.63 9.66 -14.04
CA TYR A 107 11.32 8.32 -14.53
C TYR A 107 10.51 8.39 -15.83
N LEU A 108 9.46 9.21 -15.86
CA LEU A 108 8.64 9.41 -17.06
C LEU A 108 9.47 9.94 -18.22
N ALA A 109 10.30 10.98 -17.99
CA ALA A 109 11.16 11.54 -19.03
C ALA A 109 12.14 10.50 -19.59
N HIS A 110 12.76 9.68 -18.74
CA HIS A 110 13.67 8.62 -19.17
C HIS A 110 12.99 7.58 -20.08
N HIS A 111 11.71 7.33 -19.84
CA HIS A 111 10.89 6.40 -20.62
C HIS A 111 10.11 7.10 -21.76
N ASN A 112 10.43 8.35 -22.10
CA ASN A 112 9.70 9.16 -23.09
C ASN A 112 8.18 9.24 -22.83
N HIS A 113 7.78 9.23 -21.55
CA HIS A 113 6.40 9.18 -21.08
C HIS A 113 5.62 7.94 -21.56
N HIS A 114 6.31 6.90 -22.04
CA HIS A 114 5.69 5.65 -22.46
C HIS A 114 5.94 4.57 -21.41
N VAL A 115 5.01 4.45 -20.47
CA VAL A 115 5.07 3.49 -19.36
C VAL A 115 3.69 2.89 -19.10
N THR A 116 3.69 1.65 -18.64
CA THR A 116 2.50 0.90 -18.22
C THR A 116 2.26 1.01 -16.72
N GLY A 117 1.06 0.66 -16.26
CA GLY A 117 0.74 0.53 -14.84
C GLY A 117 1.73 -0.37 -14.08
N ASP A 118 2.12 -1.51 -14.65
CA ASP A 118 3.08 -2.44 -14.03
C ASP A 118 4.48 -1.84 -13.86
N GLU A 119 4.96 -1.09 -14.86
CA GLU A 119 6.22 -0.37 -14.78
C GLU A 119 6.19 0.71 -13.69
N ILE A 120 5.08 1.47 -13.60
CA ILE A 120 4.86 2.43 -12.51
C ILE A 120 4.84 1.73 -11.15
N ARG A 121 4.18 0.59 -11.00
CA ARG A 121 4.19 -0.19 -9.74
C ARG A 121 5.60 -0.64 -9.37
N THR A 122 6.37 -1.12 -10.35
CA THR A 122 7.76 -1.56 -10.16
C THR A 122 8.64 -0.40 -9.70
N MET A 123 8.51 0.76 -10.34
CA MET A 123 9.20 1.99 -9.96
C MET A 123 8.80 2.45 -8.55
N ILE A 124 7.51 2.43 -8.22
CA ILE A 124 7.01 2.81 -6.90
C ILE A 124 7.60 1.91 -5.81
N ASN A 125 7.61 0.60 -6.05
CA ASN A 125 8.23 -0.35 -5.13
C ASN A 125 9.73 -0.09 -4.96
N HIS A 126 10.44 0.24 -6.04
CA HIS A 126 11.87 0.51 -6.01
C HIS A 126 12.22 1.77 -5.20
N TYR A 127 11.62 2.92 -5.54
CA TYR A 127 11.99 4.22 -4.97
C TYR A 127 11.30 4.51 -3.62
N PHE A 128 10.10 4.00 -3.42
CA PHE A 128 9.29 4.29 -2.22
C PHE A 128 9.12 3.08 -1.29
N GLY A 129 9.59 1.88 -1.69
CA GLY A 129 9.45 0.65 -0.91
C GLY A 129 8.00 0.19 -0.76
N MET A 130 7.12 0.61 -1.66
CA MET A 130 5.70 0.28 -1.60
C MET A 130 5.36 -0.88 -2.53
N ASN A 131 5.14 -2.05 -1.94
CA ASN A 131 4.67 -3.22 -2.67
C ASN A 131 3.14 -3.15 -2.87
N LEU A 132 2.68 -2.46 -3.92
CA LEU A 132 1.25 -2.27 -4.20
C LEU A 132 0.49 -3.58 -4.44
N VAL A 133 1.14 -4.59 -5.02
CA VAL A 133 0.56 -5.94 -5.19
C VAL A 133 0.30 -6.59 -3.84
N GLY A 134 1.29 -6.54 -2.94
CA GLY A 134 1.15 -7.05 -1.58
C GLY A 134 0.09 -6.29 -0.77
N ILE A 135 0.05 -4.97 -0.91
CA ILE A 135 -0.96 -4.10 -0.26
C ILE A 135 -2.37 -4.45 -0.74
N ASP A 136 -2.58 -4.70 -2.03
CA ASP A 136 -3.88 -5.09 -2.56
C ASP A 136 -4.32 -6.47 -2.02
N GLY A 137 -3.38 -7.43 -1.97
CA GLY A 137 -3.63 -8.76 -1.41
C GLY A 137 -4.08 -8.77 0.05
N LEU A 138 -3.67 -7.78 0.85
CA LEU A 138 -4.02 -7.68 2.26
C LEU A 138 -5.51 -7.36 2.50
N GLY A 139 -6.21 -6.70 1.57
CA GLY A 139 -7.59 -6.26 1.77
C GLY A 139 -8.59 -7.39 2.05
N LYS A 140 -8.21 -8.65 1.81
CA LYS A 140 -9.04 -9.86 2.05
C LYS A 140 -8.62 -10.65 3.28
N THR A 141 -7.61 -10.19 4.02
CA THR A 141 -6.95 -10.94 5.10
C THR A 141 -7.43 -10.57 6.50
N ARG A 142 -8.35 -9.61 6.63
CA ARG A 142 -8.77 -8.99 7.91
C ARG A 142 -7.62 -8.29 8.64
N ILE A 143 -6.65 -7.76 7.89
CA ILE A 143 -5.48 -7.07 8.42
C ILE A 143 -5.47 -5.65 7.88
N SER A 144 -5.49 -4.68 8.79
CA SER A 144 -5.18 -3.29 8.46
C SER A 144 -3.66 -3.07 8.47
N LEU A 145 -3.18 -2.22 7.57
CA LEU A 145 -1.78 -1.84 7.46
C LEU A 145 -1.64 -0.33 7.58
N TYR A 146 -0.96 0.10 8.63
CA TYR A 146 -0.46 1.46 8.78
C TYR A 146 1.05 1.49 8.51
N SER A 147 1.48 2.31 7.56
CA SER A 147 2.89 2.41 7.20
C SER A 147 3.16 3.80 6.64
N LYS A 148 4.41 4.28 6.78
CA LYS A 148 4.83 5.57 6.23
C LYS A 148 3.93 6.75 6.63
N GLY A 149 3.36 6.71 7.83
CA GLY A 149 2.52 7.79 8.37
C GLY A 149 1.07 7.80 7.88
N GLN A 150 0.62 6.78 7.16
CA GLN A 150 -0.75 6.71 6.65
C GLN A 150 -1.30 5.27 6.62
N TRP A 151 -2.62 5.16 6.48
CA TRP A 151 -3.28 3.87 6.27
C TRP A 151 -3.10 3.45 4.81
N LEU A 152 -2.47 2.31 4.57
CA LEU A 152 -2.36 1.70 3.25
C LEU A 152 -3.48 0.69 2.99
N VAL A 153 -3.92 0.02 4.06
CA VAL A 153 -5.08 -0.88 4.07
C VAL A 153 -5.82 -0.64 5.36
N LYS A 154 -7.14 -0.47 5.29
CA LYS A 154 -7.99 -0.33 6.46
C LYS A 154 -9.42 -0.75 6.13
N ASP A 155 -9.94 -1.70 6.88
CA ASP A 155 -11.36 -2.03 6.92
C ASP A 155 -11.87 -1.98 8.38
N ASP A 156 -13.09 -1.51 8.57
CA ASP A 156 -13.70 -1.39 9.91
C ASP A 156 -13.95 -2.77 10.56
N LYS A 157 -13.84 -3.87 9.80
CA LYS A 157 -13.96 -5.26 10.26
C LYS A 157 -12.64 -6.03 10.23
N ASP A 158 -11.51 -5.35 10.01
CA ASP A 158 -10.20 -5.96 10.21
C ASP A 158 -10.03 -6.34 11.68
N LEU A 159 -9.29 -7.41 11.94
CA LEU A 159 -9.09 -7.98 13.26
C LEU A 159 -7.76 -7.53 13.89
N PHE A 160 -6.75 -7.34 13.04
CA PHE A 160 -5.40 -6.99 13.48
C PHE A 160 -4.88 -5.78 12.70
N VAL A 161 -4.03 -5.00 13.35
CA VAL A 161 -3.27 -3.94 12.71
C VAL A 161 -1.80 -4.29 12.70
N ILE A 162 -1.17 -4.22 11.52
CA ILE A 162 0.27 -4.09 11.38
C ILE A 162 0.58 -2.61 11.25
N HIS A 163 1.45 -2.10 12.11
CA HIS A 163 1.86 -0.70 12.10
C HIS A 163 3.39 -0.64 12.02
N THR A 164 3.92 -0.14 10.91
CA THR A 164 5.36 0.08 10.72
C THR A 164 5.73 1.54 10.93
N GLY A 165 6.87 1.80 11.56
CA GLY A 165 7.40 3.16 11.64
C GLY A 165 7.79 3.69 10.26
N THR A 166 7.96 5.01 10.15
CA THR A 166 8.28 5.68 8.87
C THR A 166 9.58 5.19 8.23
N LYS A 167 10.55 4.80 9.06
CA LYS A 167 11.84 4.23 8.63
C LYS A 167 11.80 2.73 8.36
N ASP A 168 10.67 2.05 8.58
CA ASP A 168 10.54 0.59 8.54
C ASP A 168 11.59 -0.16 9.38
N VAL A 169 12.09 0.45 10.45
CA VAL A 169 13.02 -0.20 11.39
C VAL A 169 12.26 -1.04 12.41
N ASP A 170 11.01 -0.67 12.65
CA ASP A 170 10.15 -1.25 13.66
C ASP A 170 8.75 -1.57 13.15
N VAL A 171 8.14 -2.54 13.83
CA VAL A 171 6.80 -3.06 13.54
C VAL A 171 6.10 -3.32 14.87
N LYS A 172 4.86 -2.86 14.98
CA LYS A 172 3.96 -3.26 16.06
C LYS A 172 2.69 -3.90 15.54
N ILE A 173 2.17 -4.84 16.32
CA ILE A 173 0.99 -5.63 16.01
C ILE A 173 0.04 -5.57 17.21
N TYR A 174 -1.23 -5.27 16.93
CA TYR A 174 -2.27 -5.16 17.96
C TYR A 174 -3.65 -5.49 17.39
N CYS A 175 -4.59 -5.83 18.28
CA CYS A 175 -5.98 -6.09 17.93
C CYS A 175 -6.73 -4.80 17.63
N THR A 176 -7.71 -4.86 16.72
CA THR A 176 -8.63 -3.73 16.47
C THR A 176 -9.76 -3.67 17.50
N ASP A 177 -10.48 -2.55 17.52
CA ASP A 177 -11.71 -2.43 18.29
C ASP A 177 -12.77 -3.45 17.85
N TYR A 178 -12.83 -3.76 16.54
CA TYR A 178 -13.74 -4.78 16.00
C TYR A 178 -13.42 -6.17 16.57
N PHE A 179 -12.14 -6.55 16.63
CA PHE A 179 -11.73 -7.79 17.28
C PHE A 179 -12.19 -7.86 18.73
N THR A 180 -11.95 -6.78 19.50
CA THR A 180 -12.37 -6.74 20.91
C THR A 180 -13.88 -6.80 21.07
N ALA A 181 -14.65 -6.11 20.23
CA ALA A 181 -16.11 -6.17 20.25
C ALA A 181 -16.64 -7.58 19.92
N ARG A 182 -15.96 -8.33 19.06
CA ARG A 182 -16.38 -9.68 18.65
C ARG A 182 -15.94 -10.79 19.58
N THR A 183 -14.78 -10.65 20.22
CA THR A 183 -14.17 -11.72 21.03
C THR A 183 -14.21 -11.43 22.53
N GLY A 184 -14.41 -10.18 22.94
CA GLY A 184 -14.25 -9.72 24.32
C GLY A 184 -12.79 -9.60 24.77
N SER A 185 -11.81 -9.88 23.89
CA SER A 185 -10.38 -9.84 24.21
C SER A 185 -9.69 -8.63 23.57
N LYS A 186 -8.77 -8.01 24.32
CA LYS A 186 -7.81 -7.03 23.79
C LYS A 186 -6.45 -7.64 23.43
N ASN A 187 -6.22 -8.88 23.87
CA ASN A 187 -4.95 -9.58 23.66
C ASN A 187 -4.98 -10.31 22.33
N LEU A 188 -3.81 -10.36 21.67
CA LEU A 188 -3.58 -11.23 20.54
C LEU A 188 -3.77 -12.71 20.96
N PRO A 189 -4.24 -13.59 20.06
CA PRO A 189 -4.38 -15.01 20.34
C PRO A 189 -3.06 -15.66 20.71
N THR A 190 -3.06 -16.62 21.63
CA THR A 190 -1.85 -17.28 22.15
C THR A 190 -1.00 -17.88 21.04
N GLU A 191 -1.61 -18.48 20.03
CA GLU A 191 -0.96 -19.11 18.88
C GLU A 191 -0.23 -18.06 18.02
N LEU A 192 -0.86 -16.90 17.81
CA LEU A 192 -0.23 -15.77 17.14
C LEU A 192 0.92 -15.21 17.98
N LEU A 193 0.75 -15.11 19.30
CA LEU A 193 1.82 -14.66 20.20
C LEU A 193 3.05 -15.56 20.16
N GLN A 194 2.86 -16.87 20.14
CA GLN A 194 3.96 -17.84 20.02
C GLN A 194 4.68 -17.70 18.67
N SER A 195 3.92 -17.57 17.59
CA SER A 195 4.45 -17.36 16.24
C SER A 195 5.29 -16.07 16.17
N LEU A 196 4.76 -14.96 16.69
CA LEU A 196 5.45 -13.67 16.73
C LEU A 196 6.69 -13.71 17.65
N ALA A 197 6.61 -14.35 18.81
CA ALA A 197 7.74 -14.50 19.73
C ALA A 197 8.91 -15.27 19.08
N SER A 198 8.61 -16.31 18.29
CA SER A 198 9.63 -17.06 17.54
C SER A 198 10.38 -16.22 16.50
N MET A 199 9.76 -15.12 16.05
CA MET A 199 10.35 -14.14 15.13
C MET A 199 11.08 -13.00 15.85
N GLY A 200 11.06 -12.96 17.18
CA GLY A 200 11.70 -11.94 17.99
C GLY A 200 10.80 -10.77 18.39
N TYR A 201 9.48 -10.87 18.19
CA TYR A 201 8.56 -9.89 18.77
C TYR A 201 8.44 -10.10 20.28
N SER A 202 8.24 -9.01 21.01
CA SER A 202 7.94 -9.05 22.44
C SER A 202 6.90 -7.99 22.80
N TYR A 203 6.16 -8.22 23.87
CA TYR A 203 5.20 -7.21 24.35
C TYR A 203 5.96 -6.00 24.89
N ASN A 204 5.62 -4.81 24.39
CA ASN A 204 6.18 -3.55 24.85
C ASN A 204 5.08 -2.73 25.53
N SER A 205 5.19 -2.57 26.85
CA SER A 205 4.22 -1.86 27.69
C SER A 205 4.16 -0.35 27.41
N GLN A 206 5.18 0.25 26.81
CA GLN A 206 5.18 1.68 26.48
C GLN A 206 4.26 2.01 25.30
N VAL A 207 4.09 1.04 24.38
CA VAL A 207 3.27 1.20 23.17
C VAL A 207 2.04 0.29 23.18
N ASP A 208 1.84 -0.46 24.27
CA ASP A 208 0.76 -1.42 24.50
C ASP A 208 0.51 -2.35 23.30
N ALA A 209 1.59 -2.94 22.78
CA ALA A 209 1.54 -3.78 21.59
C ALA A 209 2.68 -4.80 21.55
N TYR A 210 2.50 -5.84 20.73
CA TYR A 210 3.62 -6.71 20.36
C TYR A 210 4.51 -5.98 19.37
N TYR A 211 5.79 -5.85 19.70
CA TYR A 211 6.72 -4.96 19.04
C TYR A 211 7.98 -5.71 18.63
N TYR A 212 8.48 -5.36 17.44
CA TYR A 212 9.77 -5.74 16.94
C TYR A 212 10.50 -4.49 16.46
N SER A 213 11.78 -4.37 16.81
CA SER A 213 12.70 -3.41 16.23
C SER A 213 13.93 -4.15 15.76
N ASN A 214 14.38 -3.88 14.53
CA ASN A 214 15.60 -4.47 14.01
C ASN A 214 16.80 -4.05 14.90
N PRO A 215 17.51 -5.00 15.53
CA PRO A 215 18.62 -4.67 16.45
C PRO A 215 19.77 -3.92 15.78
N SER A 216 19.92 -4.06 14.45
CA SER A 216 20.93 -3.34 13.68
C SER A 216 20.57 -1.87 13.40
N GLY A 217 19.32 -1.46 13.68
CA GLY A 217 18.78 -0.16 13.29
C GLY A 217 18.52 0.00 11.79
N LEU A 218 18.73 -1.06 10.99
CA LEU A 218 18.43 -1.09 9.57
C LEU A 218 16.96 -1.37 9.30
N THR A 219 16.52 -1.11 8.08
CA THR A 219 15.16 -1.44 7.65
C THR A 219 14.89 -2.93 7.77
N VAL A 220 13.67 -3.28 8.14
CA VAL A 220 13.19 -4.66 8.19
C VAL A 220 13.02 -5.16 6.76
N SER A 221 13.61 -6.32 6.47
CA SER A 221 13.57 -6.90 5.13
C SER A 221 12.14 -7.28 4.71
N ASN A 222 11.86 -7.20 3.41
CA ASN A 222 10.56 -7.62 2.86
C ASN A 222 10.24 -9.08 3.17
N ALA A 223 11.26 -9.96 3.25
CA ALA A 223 11.08 -11.36 3.65
C ALA A 223 10.59 -11.49 5.10
N PHE A 224 11.12 -10.68 6.02
CA PHE A 224 10.63 -10.66 7.40
C PHE A 224 9.21 -10.12 7.49
N LYS A 225 8.91 -9.00 6.79
CA LYS A 225 7.56 -8.43 6.71
C LYS A 225 6.55 -9.45 6.17
N GLY A 226 6.93 -10.19 5.13
CA GLY A 226 6.14 -11.29 4.56
C GLY A 226 5.82 -12.36 5.60
N LYS A 227 6.83 -12.88 6.32
CA LYS A 227 6.62 -13.86 7.39
C LYS A 227 5.69 -13.36 8.50
N THR A 228 5.77 -12.08 8.87
CA THR A 228 4.86 -11.49 9.86
C THR A 228 3.43 -11.51 9.36
N ILE A 229 3.20 -11.13 8.10
CA ILE A 229 1.88 -11.17 7.47
C ILE A 229 1.37 -12.61 7.43
N ASP A 230 2.19 -13.56 6.98
CA ASP A 230 1.82 -14.98 6.88
C ASP A 230 1.40 -15.55 8.23
N ALA A 231 2.15 -15.25 9.30
CA ALA A 231 1.81 -15.67 10.66
C ALA A 231 0.45 -15.14 11.12
N ILE A 232 0.12 -13.89 10.79
CA ILE A 232 -1.19 -13.31 11.14
C ILE A 232 -2.30 -13.94 10.29
N ILE A 233 -2.07 -14.14 8.99
CA ILE A 233 -3.03 -14.75 8.06
C ILE A 233 -3.39 -16.18 8.51
N GLU A 234 -2.38 -16.99 8.83
CA GLU A 234 -2.57 -18.38 9.30
C GLU A 234 -3.46 -18.42 10.54
N ASN A 235 -3.16 -17.57 11.53
CA ASN A 235 -3.94 -17.49 12.76
C ASN A 235 -5.35 -16.92 12.53
N THR A 236 -5.50 -15.98 11.60
CA THR A 236 -6.81 -15.39 11.27
C THR A 236 -7.74 -16.41 10.62
N HIS A 237 -7.24 -17.15 9.63
CA HIS A 237 -8.04 -18.13 8.90
C HIS A 237 -8.41 -19.36 9.75
N VAL A 238 -7.54 -19.76 10.67
CA VAL A 238 -7.78 -20.89 11.58
C VAL A 238 -8.76 -20.52 12.69
N LEU A 239 -8.58 -19.36 13.33
CA LEU A 239 -9.29 -19.03 14.58
C LEU A 239 -10.57 -18.22 14.37
N TYR A 240 -10.67 -17.45 13.29
CA TYR A 240 -11.72 -16.42 13.14
C TYR A 240 -12.50 -16.52 11.82
N LYS A 241 -12.58 -17.72 11.24
CA LYS A 241 -13.27 -17.98 9.97
C LYS A 241 -14.75 -17.55 9.94
N SER A 242 -15.39 -17.45 11.11
CA SER A 242 -16.81 -17.11 11.28
C SER A 242 -17.09 -15.66 11.69
N ILE A 243 -16.08 -14.78 11.72
CA ILE A 243 -16.18 -13.38 12.17
C ILE A 243 -15.92 -12.38 11.02
#